data_AF-G7JCN7-F1
#
_entry.id   AF-G7JCN7-F1
#
_cell.length_a   1.000
_cell.length_b   1.000
_cell.length_c   1.000
_cell.angle_alpha   90.00
_cell.angle_beta   90.00
_cell.angle_gamma   90.00
#
_symmetry.space_group_name_H-M   'P 1'
#
loop_
_entity.id
_entity.type
_entity.pdbx_description
1 polymer ?
#
loop_
_entity_poly.entity_id
_entity_poly.type
_entity_poly.pdbx_seq_one_letter_code
_entity_poly.pdbx_strand_id
1 'polypeptide(L)'
;MKLGEELEIEILLRLPTKSLSRFKCVQKSWNNIIKSPYFATRRNRLLILQNAPNMKFIFCDGGNDQKSIPIKSLFPQDVARIEIYGSCDGVFCLKGISSCITRHDQLILWNPTTKEVHLIPRAPSLGNHYSDESLYGFGAVNDDFKVVKLNISNSNRMAKINSLLKADIYDLSTKSWTPLVSHPPITMVTRIQPSRYNTLVNGVYYWITSSDGSDAARILCFDFRDNQFRKLEAPKLGHYIPFFCDDVFEIKGYLGYVVQYRCRIVWLEIWTLEQNGWAKKYNIDTKMSIFHIYGLWNDGAEILVGEFGQRQLTSCDHHGNVLRQFQLDTLENACFWYYEYVPSMAPLSK
;
A
#
# COMPACT_ATOMS: atom_id res chain seq x y z
N MET A 1 22.20 -6.70 36.87
CA MET A 1 21.29 -7.75 36.36
C MET A 1 21.02 -7.44 34.90
N LYS A 2 21.48 -8.25 33.94
CA LYS A 2 21.14 -8.07 32.53
C LYS A 2 19.74 -8.63 32.32
N LEU A 3 18.82 -7.82 31.83
CA LEU A 3 17.54 -8.31 31.34
C LEU A 3 17.79 -9.17 30.10
N GLY A 4 17.08 -10.28 29.94
CA GLY A 4 17.14 -11.06 28.70
C GLY A 4 16.56 -10.24 27.53
N GLU A 5 17.13 -10.39 26.33
CA GLU A 5 16.72 -9.65 25.12
C GLU A 5 15.21 -9.80 24.83
N GLU A 6 14.64 -10.99 25.02
CA GLU A 6 13.20 -11.23 24.88
C GLU A 6 12.37 -10.36 25.84
N LEU A 7 12.82 -10.20 27.09
CA LEU A 7 12.13 -9.38 28.07
C LEU A 7 12.24 -7.88 27.71
N GLU A 8 13.39 -7.46 27.17
CA GLU A 8 13.55 -6.08 26.65
C GLU A 8 12.56 -5.82 25.51
N ILE A 9 12.42 -6.77 24.58
CA ILE A 9 11.45 -6.69 23.48
C ILE A 9 10.03 -6.56 24.03
N GLU A 10 9.60 -7.44 24.96
CA GLU A 10 8.25 -7.38 25.55
C GLU A 10 7.96 -6.04 26.24
N ILE A 11 8.94 -5.48 26.95
CA ILE A 11 8.80 -4.16 27.59
C ILE A 11 8.65 -3.08 26.51
N LEU A 12 9.56 -3.04 25.53
CA LEU A 12 9.56 -2.04 24.47
C LEU A 12 8.27 -2.10 23.62
N LEU A 13 7.73 -3.28 23.36
CA LEU A 13 6.49 -3.46 22.60
C LEU A 13 5.28 -2.77 23.27
N ARG A 14 5.26 -2.71 24.60
CA ARG A 14 4.17 -2.07 25.37
C ARG A 14 4.26 -0.55 25.40
N LEU A 15 5.37 0.04 24.95
CA LEU A 15 5.57 1.49 25.02
C LEU A 15 4.89 2.23 23.85
N PRO A 16 4.38 3.44 24.08
CA PRO A 16 3.95 4.32 22.99
C PRO A 16 5.10 4.66 22.04
N THR A 17 4.80 4.86 20.75
CA THR A 17 5.81 5.15 19.70
C THR A 17 6.67 6.38 20.02
N LYS A 18 6.09 7.39 20.69
CA LYS A 18 6.83 8.57 21.17
C LYS A 18 7.88 8.23 22.24
N SER A 19 7.58 7.28 23.13
CA SER A 19 8.55 6.82 24.13
C SER A 19 9.65 5.99 23.47
N LEU A 20 9.31 5.11 22.54
CA LEU A 20 10.29 4.34 21.77
C LEU A 20 11.29 5.24 21.03
N SER A 21 10.81 6.32 20.43
CA SER A 21 11.67 7.23 19.69
C SER A 21 12.72 7.90 20.58
N ARG A 22 12.38 8.18 21.85
CA ARG A 22 13.35 8.65 22.85
C ARG A 22 14.30 7.54 23.30
N PHE A 23 13.79 6.32 23.41
CA PHE A 23 14.55 5.15 23.89
C PHE A 23 15.60 4.65 22.90
N LYS A 24 15.44 4.94 21.60
CA LYS A 24 16.51 4.77 20.58
C LYS A 24 17.82 5.45 20.98
N CYS A 25 17.76 6.55 21.76
CA CYS A 25 18.94 7.30 22.19
C CYS A 25 19.54 6.83 23.52
N VAL A 26 18.85 5.94 24.26
CA VAL A 26 19.27 5.52 25.61
C VAL A 26 20.39 4.48 25.56
N GLN A 27 20.25 3.45 24.72
CA GLN A 27 21.26 2.41 24.58
C GLN A 27 21.24 1.79 23.18
N LYS A 28 22.42 1.39 22.68
CA LYS A 28 22.58 0.80 21.33
C LYS A 28 21.75 -0.47 21.13
N SER A 29 21.67 -1.35 22.14
CA SER A 29 20.87 -2.58 22.05
C SER A 29 19.39 -2.28 21.79
N TRP A 30 18.81 -1.34 22.54
CA TRP A 30 17.42 -0.93 22.35
C TRP A 30 17.19 -0.28 20.99
N ASN A 31 18.13 0.56 20.52
CA ASN A 31 18.04 1.11 19.16
C ASN A 31 18.00 0.00 18.10
N ASN A 32 18.85 -1.02 18.24
CA ASN A 32 18.89 -2.16 17.32
C ASN A 32 17.59 -2.97 17.37
N ILE A 33 17.07 -3.25 18.57
CA ILE A 33 15.77 -3.93 18.74
C ILE A 33 14.66 -3.13 18.05
N ILE A 34 14.55 -1.83 18.33
CA ILE A 34 13.47 -0.98 17.81
C ILE A 34 13.54 -0.86 16.28
N LYS A 35 14.74 -0.92 15.68
CA LYS A 35 14.95 -0.90 14.22
C LYS A 35 14.83 -2.29 13.57
N SER A 36 14.75 -3.36 14.34
CA SER A 36 14.70 -4.70 13.78
C SER A 36 13.37 -4.96 13.07
N PRO A 37 13.37 -5.70 11.93
CA PRO A 37 12.14 -6.12 11.28
C PRO A 37 11.22 -6.91 12.23
N TYR A 38 11.79 -7.78 13.06
CA TYR A 38 11.05 -8.55 14.07
C TYR A 38 10.22 -7.67 15.00
N PHE A 39 10.80 -6.58 15.50
CA PHE A 39 10.09 -5.64 16.36
C PHE A 39 8.99 -4.88 15.62
N ALA A 40 9.25 -4.49 14.36
CA ALA A 40 8.26 -3.83 13.50
C ALA A 40 7.05 -4.73 13.24
N THR A 41 7.27 -6.00 12.87
CA THR A 41 6.19 -6.98 12.65
C THR A 41 5.34 -7.17 13.92
N ARG A 42 5.95 -7.21 15.11
CA ARG A 42 5.22 -7.34 16.38
C ARG A 42 4.44 -6.09 16.80
N ARG A 43 4.73 -4.93 16.20
CA ARG A 43 3.94 -3.69 16.36
C ARG A 43 3.02 -3.40 15.19
N ASN A 44 2.98 -4.30 14.20
CA ASN A 44 2.15 -4.14 13.03
C ASN A 44 0.68 -4.14 13.47
N ARG A 45 -0.06 -3.23 12.85
CA ARG A 45 -1.49 -3.04 13.08
C ARG A 45 -2.18 -3.17 11.75
N LEU A 46 -3.46 -3.49 11.82
CA LEU A 46 -4.32 -3.45 10.66
C LEU A 46 -4.96 -2.07 10.57
N LEU A 47 -4.75 -1.40 9.44
CA LEU A 47 -5.48 -0.21 9.05
C LEU A 47 -6.59 -0.60 8.08
N ILE A 48 -7.82 -0.25 8.41
CA ILE A 48 -9.00 -0.54 7.59
C ILE A 48 -9.58 0.79 7.11
N LEU A 49 -9.72 0.93 5.79
CA LEU A 49 -10.46 2.03 5.18
C LEU A 49 -11.89 1.56 4.90
N GLN A 50 -12.86 2.15 5.59
CA GLN A 50 -14.28 2.05 5.24
C GLN A 50 -14.60 3.18 4.25
N ASN A 51 -14.90 2.86 2.99
CA ASN A 51 -15.01 3.86 1.92
C ASN A 51 -16.44 4.38 1.66
N ALA A 52 -17.49 3.69 2.10
CA ALA A 52 -18.87 4.21 2.11
C ALA A 52 -19.83 3.24 2.82
N PRO A 53 -20.93 3.73 3.41
CA PRO A 53 -21.18 5.12 3.83
C PRO A 53 -20.35 5.50 5.08
N ASN A 54 -20.25 6.79 5.41
CA ASN A 54 -19.50 7.32 6.58
C ASN A 54 -18.01 6.93 6.59
N MET A 55 -17.25 7.49 5.64
CA MET A 55 -15.84 7.12 5.49
C MET A 55 -15.00 7.37 6.73
N LYS A 56 -14.26 6.34 7.14
CA LYS A 56 -13.35 6.39 8.29
C LYS A 56 -12.20 5.40 8.12
N PHE A 57 -11.08 5.73 8.75
CA PHE A 57 -10.00 4.79 9.02
C PHE A 57 -10.24 4.12 10.37
N ILE A 58 -10.02 2.81 10.46
CA ILE A 58 -10.12 2.03 11.69
C ILE A 58 -8.77 1.34 11.93
N PHE A 59 -8.24 1.47 13.13
CA PHE A 59 -7.02 0.82 13.56
C PHE A 59 -7.37 -0.36 14.47
N CYS A 60 -6.88 -1.54 14.10
CA CYS A 60 -6.98 -2.76 14.91
C CYS A 60 -5.58 -3.24 15.29
N ASP A 61 -5.37 -3.54 16.56
CA ASP A 61 -4.07 -3.96 17.11
C ASP A 61 -4.02 -5.46 17.47
N GLY A 62 -4.95 -6.26 16.93
CA GLY A 62 -5.08 -7.68 17.26
C GLY A 62 -5.91 -7.95 18.52
N GLY A 63 -6.25 -6.91 19.29
CA GLY A 63 -7.22 -6.97 20.38
C GLY A 63 -8.60 -6.42 19.98
N ASN A 64 -9.48 -6.27 20.97
CA ASN A 64 -10.83 -5.69 20.79
C ASN A 64 -10.82 -4.16 20.72
N ASP A 65 -9.69 -3.50 21.00
CA ASP A 65 -9.59 -2.04 21.02
C ASP A 65 -9.51 -1.48 19.60
N GLN A 66 -10.57 -0.79 19.19
CA GLN A 66 -10.65 -0.11 17.91
C GLN A 66 -10.60 1.40 18.09
N LYS A 67 -9.74 2.05 17.29
CA LYS A 67 -9.74 3.51 17.17
C LYS A 67 -10.14 3.87 15.76
N SER A 68 -11.10 4.79 15.63
CA SER A 68 -11.51 5.28 14.32
C SER A 68 -11.19 6.76 14.12
N ILE A 69 -10.85 7.11 12.89
CA ILE A 69 -10.55 8.48 12.46
C ILE A 69 -11.48 8.79 11.28
N PRO A 70 -12.43 9.72 11.43
CA PRO A 70 -13.30 10.14 10.33
C PRO A 70 -12.50 10.79 9.20
N ILE A 71 -12.84 10.48 7.94
CA ILE A 71 -12.15 11.07 6.77
C ILE A 71 -12.25 12.59 6.74
N LYS A 72 -13.34 13.17 7.23
CA LYS A 72 -13.52 14.64 7.33
C LYS A 72 -12.46 15.34 8.18
N SER A 73 -11.77 14.61 9.07
CA SER A 73 -10.65 15.16 9.84
C SER A 73 -9.36 15.29 9.03
N LEU A 74 -9.25 14.57 7.91
CA LEU A 74 -8.09 14.57 7.00
C LEU A 74 -8.37 15.41 5.76
N PHE A 75 -9.60 15.37 5.26
CA PHE A 75 -10.06 16.11 4.09
C PHE A 75 -11.21 17.04 4.52
N PRO A 76 -10.96 18.35 4.61
CA PRO A 76 -12.00 19.31 5.02
C PRO A 76 -13.18 19.40 4.04
N GLN A 77 -12.97 18.97 2.79
CA GLN A 77 -13.98 18.99 1.74
C GLN A 77 -14.65 17.62 1.60
N ASP A 78 -15.86 17.60 1.04
CA ASP A 78 -16.54 16.35 0.74
C ASP A 78 -15.79 15.56 -0.34
N VAL A 79 -15.47 14.34 0.02
CA VAL A 79 -14.77 13.34 -0.80
C VAL A 79 -15.77 12.24 -1.14
N ALA A 80 -15.79 11.78 -2.39
CA ALA A 80 -16.61 10.65 -2.83
C ALA A 80 -15.94 9.30 -2.55
N ARG A 81 -14.61 9.24 -2.63
CA ARG A 81 -13.81 8.04 -2.35
C ARG A 81 -12.38 8.40 -1.99
N ILE A 82 -11.73 7.53 -1.21
CA ILE A 82 -10.32 7.62 -0.87
C ILE A 82 -9.53 6.56 -1.63
N GLU A 83 -8.40 6.96 -2.21
CA GLU A 83 -7.39 6.08 -2.77
C GLU A 83 -6.12 6.14 -1.91
N ILE A 84 -5.44 5.00 -1.72
CA ILE A 84 -4.18 4.89 -0.97
C ILE A 84 -3.10 4.44 -1.94
N TYR A 85 -1.99 5.19 -2.02
CA TYR A 85 -0.86 4.87 -2.89
C TYR A 85 0.32 4.26 -2.13
N GLY A 86 0.01 3.49 -1.08
CA GLY A 86 0.99 2.83 -0.23
C GLY A 86 1.34 3.58 1.06
N SER A 87 2.28 2.99 1.79
CA SER A 87 2.81 3.51 3.04
C SER A 87 4.33 3.39 3.09
N CYS A 88 4.97 4.31 3.82
CA CYS A 88 6.41 4.34 4.00
C CYS A 88 6.70 4.90 5.38
N ASP A 89 7.44 4.17 6.21
CA ASP A 89 7.73 4.56 7.60
C ASP A 89 6.51 5.07 8.37
N GLY A 90 5.39 4.34 8.28
CA GLY A 90 4.14 4.66 8.98
C GLY A 90 3.39 5.89 8.47
N VAL A 91 3.86 6.51 7.40
CA VAL A 91 3.17 7.58 6.67
C VAL A 91 2.41 6.97 5.49
N PHE A 92 1.24 7.50 5.18
CA PHE A 92 0.43 7.12 4.02
C PHE A 92 0.36 8.26 3.01
N CYS A 93 0.38 7.91 1.73
CA CYS A 93 0.01 8.82 0.65
C CYS A 93 -1.44 8.55 0.24
N LEU A 94 -2.31 9.54 0.41
CA LEU A 94 -3.75 9.41 0.20
C LEU A 94 -4.23 10.41 -0.84
N LYS A 95 -5.17 9.99 -1.68
CA LYS A 95 -5.91 10.88 -2.57
C LYS A 95 -7.40 10.85 -2.25
N GLY A 96 -7.91 12.01 -1.87
CA GLY A 96 -9.34 12.25 -1.72
C GLY A 96 -9.92 12.71 -3.04
N ILE A 97 -10.79 11.89 -3.62
CA ILE A 97 -11.46 12.17 -4.89
C ILE A 97 -12.72 12.97 -4.62
N SER A 98 -12.84 14.14 -5.24
CA SER A 98 -13.95 15.04 -4.91
C SER A 98 -15.29 14.47 -5.36
N SER A 99 -16.34 14.69 -4.56
CA SER A 99 -17.72 14.43 -4.97
C SER A 99 -18.26 15.47 -5.96
N CYS A 100 -17.57 16.59 -6.11
CA CYS A 100 -17.96 17.69 -6.98
C CYS A 100 -17.05 17.75 -8.20
N ILE A 101 -17.61 17.60 -9.41
CA ILE A 101 -16.88 17.64 -10.68
C ILE A 101 -16.07 18.93 -10.90
N THR A 102 -16.48 20.05 -10.29
CA THR A 102 -15.77 21.34 -10.41
C THR A 102 -14.65 21.52 -9.38
N ARG A 103 -14.51 20.59 -8.43
CA ARG A 103 -13.42 20.57 -7.45
C ARG A 103 -12.39 19.55 -7.87
N HIS A 104 -11.15 19.84 -7.53
CA HIS A 104 -10.05 18.93 -7.81
C HIS A 104 -9.85 17.95 -6.66
N ASP A 105 -9.34 16.77 -7.03
CA ASP A 105 -8.85 15.80 -6.07
C ASP A 105 -7.73 16.39 -5.20
N GLN A 106 -7.65 15.94 -3.95
CA GLN A 106 -6.63 16.36 -2.99
C GLN A 106 -5.67 15.22 -2.70
N LEU A 107 -4.37 15.47 -2.83
CA LEU A 107 -3.31 14.52 -2.50
C LEU A 107 -2.65 14.95 -1.18
N ILE A 108 -2.59 14.06 -0.20
CA ILE A 108 -2.01 14.34 1.11
C ILE A 108 -1.02 13.26 1.53
N LEU A 109 -0.02 13.64 2.33
CA LEU A 109 0.69 12.74 3.21
C LEU A 109 0.05 12.78 4.58
N TRP A 110 -0.13 11.62 5.21
CA TRP A 110 -0.75 11.51 6.52
C TRP A 110 0.04 10.57 7.42
N ASN A 111 0.41 11.07 8.60
CA ASN A 111 0.97 10.24 9.66
C ASN A 111 -0.08 10.07 10.77
N PRO A 112 -0.67 8.87 10.94
CA PRO A 112 -1.68 8.66 11.98
C PRO A 112 -1.13 8.71 13.41
N THR A 113 0.17 8.44 13.61
CA THR A 113 0.81 8.47 14.94
C THR A 113 1.02 9.89 15.42
N THR A 114 1.56 10.76 14.55
CA THR A 114 1.80 12.18 14.89
C THR A 114 0.55 13.03 14.69
N LYS A 115 -0.45 12.52 13.97
CA LYS A 115 -1.66 13.22 13.50
C LYS A 115 -1.36 14.35 12.52
N GLU A 116 -0.16 14.38 11.97
CA GLU A 116 0.23 15.36 10.97
C GLU A 116 -0.41 15.02 9.63
N VAL A 117 -0.85 16.06 8.93
CA VAL A 117 -1.38 15.99 7.58
C VAL A 117 -0.65 17.05 6.76
N HIS A 118 -0.08 16.64 5.63
CA HIS A 118 0.59 17.54 4.70
C HIS A 118 -0.10 17.49 3.34
N LEU A 119 -0.64 18.62 2.92
CA LEU A 119 -1.25 18.75 1.60
C LEU A 119 -0.16 18.88 0.53
N ILE A 120 -0.16 17.97 -0.44
CA ILE A 120 0.74 18.06 -1.59
C ILE A 120 0.13 19.04 -2.60
N PRO A 121 0.85 20.11 -3.01
CA PRO A 121 0.36 21.04 -4.02
C PRO A 121 0.23 20.33 -5.37
N ARG A 122 -0.49 20.95 -6.31
CA ARG A 122 -0.62 20.37 -7.65
C ARG A 122 0.70 20.44 -8.42
N ALA A 123 0.98 19.42 -9.22
CA ALA A 123 2.10 19.39 -10.15
C ALA A 123 1.86 20.41 -11.28
N PRO A 124 2.67 21.48 -11.40
CA PRO A 124 2.42 22.54 -12.38
C PRO A 124 2.58 22.08 -13.83
N SER A 125 3.51 21.16 -14.09
CA SER A 125 3.96 20.73 -15.42
C SER A 125 3.04 19.74 -16.13
N LEU A 126 2.14 19.09 -15.39
CA LEU A 126 1.35 17.96 -15.89
C LEU A 126 -0.10 18.31 -16.24
N GLY A 127 -0.49 19.58 -16.22
CA GLY A 127 -1.84 20.02 -16.56
C GLY A 127 -2.88 19.74 -15.47
N ASN A 128 -3.92 20.58 -15.44
CA ASN A 128 -4.93 20.59 -14.38
C ASN A 128 -6.29 20.13 -14.93
N HIS A 129 -6.48 18.82 -15.05
CA HIS A 129 -7.83 18.29 -15.24
C HIS A 129 -8.54 18.16 -13.89
N TYR A 130 -9.87 18.31 -13.89
CA TYR A 130 -10.69 18.15 -12.69
C TYR A 130 -10.68 16.69 -12.19
N SER A 131 -10.75 15.74 -13.13
CA SER A 131 -10.49 14.31 -12.89
C SER A 131 -9.03 14.00 -13.23
N ASP A 132 -8.23 13.68 -12.22
CA ASP A 132 -6.82 13.38 -12.39
C ASP A 132 -6.60 11.86 -12.59
N GLU A 133 -6.56 11.42 -13.85
CA GLU A 133 -6.26 10.03 -14.25
C GLU A 133 -4.74 9.77 -14.28
N SER A 134 -4.05 10.10 -13.18
CA SER A 134 -2.60 9.90 -13.05
C SER A 134 -2.27 8.66 -12.24
N LEU A 135 -1.13 8.02 -12.53
CA LEU A 135 -0.53 7.09 -11.58
C LEU A 135 0.27 7.87 -10.54
N TYR A 136 0.21 7.39 -9.30
CA TYR A 136 1.06 7.86 -8.22
C TYR A 136 1.87 6.70 -7.66
N GLY A 137 3.06 7.02 -7.17
CA GLY A 137 3.89 6.15 -6.35
C GLY A 137 4.45 6.92 -5.17
N PHE A 138 4.60 6.25 -4.04
CA PHE A 138 5.03 6.86 -2.79
C PHE A 138 6.19 6.09 -2.17
N GLY A 139 7.20 6.82 -1.71
CA GLY A 139 8.34 6.23 -1.03
C GLY A 139 9.14 7.27 -0.28
N ALA A 140 10.32 6.88 0.20
CA ALA A 140 11.24 7.79 0.87
C ALA A 140 12.69 7.43 0.54
N VAL A 141 13.56 8.44 0.57
CA VAL A 141 15.01 8.29 0.49
C VAL A 141 15.65 9.22 1.52
N ASN A 142 16.55 8.70 2.34
CA ASN A 142 17.25 9.48 3.38
C ASN A 142 16.28 10.28 4.28
N ASP A 143 15.24 9.61 4.78
CA ASP A 143 14.16 10.20 5.59
C ASP A 143 13.38 11.33 4.90
N ASP A 144 13.50 11.49 3.58
CA ASP A 144 12.71 12.42 2.79
C ASP A 144 11.65 11.71 1.99
N PHE A 145 10.38 12.00 2.30
CA PHE A 145 9.24 11.44 1.61
C PHE A 145 9.11 12.03 0.21
N LYS A 146 8.84 11.15 -0.76
CA LYS A 146 8.75 11.51 -2.17
C LYS A 146 7.49 10.92 -2.79
N VAL A 147 6.89 11.66 -3.71
CA VAL A 147 5.76 11.19 -4.50
C VAL A 147 6.07 11.36 -5.97
N VAL A 148 6.01 10.29 -6.74
CA VAL A 148 6.09 10.35 -8.20
C VAL A 148 4.68 10.37 -8.79
N LYS A 149 4.44 11.24 -9.76
CA LYS A 149 3.18 11.38 -10.49
C LYS A 149 3.45 11.17 -11.98
N LEU A 150 2.70 10.27 -12.62
CA LEU A 150 2.76 10.02 -14.05
C LEU A 150 1.43 10.41 -14.68
N ASN A 151 1.43 11.33 -15.64
CA ASN A 151 0.22 11.70 -16.37
C ASN A 151 -0.07 10.67 -17.47
N ILE A 152 -1.26 10.07 -17.40
CA ILE A 152 -1.79 9.14 -18.40
C ILE A 152 -2.88 9.88 -19.19
N SER A 153 -2.50 10.85 -20.02
CA SER A 153 -3.48 11.67 -20.72
C SER A 153 -4.38 10.81 -21.61
N ASN A 154 -5.70 10.97 -21.46
CA ASN A 154 -6.76 10.16 -22.06
C ASN A 154 -6.98 10.44 -23.57
N SER A 155 -5.90 10.61 -24.36
CA SER A 155 -6.02 10.76 -25.81
C SER A 155 -6.34 9.38 -26.43
N ASN A 156 -7.61 8.97 -26.33
CA ASN A 156 -8.21 7.79 -26.92
C ASN A 156 -7.50 6.46 -26.59
N ARG A 157 -8.22 5.52 -25.97
CA ARG A 157 -7.84 4.10 -25.78
C ARG A 157 -7.40 3.34 -27.07
N MET A 158 -7.33 4.00 -28.22
CA MET A 158 -6.89 3.48 -29.52
C MET A 158 -5.84 4.35 -30.24
N ALA A 159 -5.48 5.54 -29.74
CA ALA A 159 -4.41 6.33 -30.35
C ALA A 159 -3.07 5.97 -29.69
N LYS A 160 -2.11 5.48 -30.48
CA LYS A 160 -0.71 5.29 -30.08
C LYS A 160 -0.27 6.46 -29.21
N ILE A 161 0.18 6.18 -27.98
CA ILE A 161 0.80 7.14 -27.07
C ILE A 161 2.13 7.59 -27.69
N ASN A 162 2.06 8.46 -28.70
CA ASN A 162 3.21 9.19 -29.24
C ASN A 162 3.48 10.47 -28.43
N SER A 163 2.59 10.83 -27.49
CA SER A 163 2.89 11.82 -26.45
C SER A 163 3.62 11.13 -25.30
N LEU A 164 4.93 11.38 -25.19
CA LEU A 164 5.79 10.94 -24.09
C LEU A 164 5.06 11.10 -22.75
N LEU A 165 4.82 9.98 -22.04
CA LEU A 165 4.29 10.01 -20.68
C LEU A 165 5.22 10.90 -19.85
N LYS A 166 4.69 12.01 -19.36
CA LYS A 166 5.44 12.93 -18.50
C LYS A 166 5.25 12.51 -17.05
N ALA A 167 6.33 12.62 -16.30
CA ALA A 167 6.33 12.34 -14.89
C ALA A 167 6.99 13.48 -14.11
N ASP A 168 6.44 13.79 -12.95
CA ASP A 168 7.01 14.74 -12.00
C ASP A 168 7.25 14.01 -10.67
N ILE A 169 8.24 14.46 -9.92
CA ILE A 169 8.50 14.00 -8.55
C ILE A 169 8.33 15.16 -7.58
N TYR A 170 7.62 14.90 -6.49
CA TYR A 170 7.48 15.80 -5.35
C TYR A 170 8.44 15.37 -4.26
N ASP A 171 9.22 16.31 -3.75
CA ASP A 171 10.09 16.13 -2.59
C ASP A 171 9.49 16.88 -1.40
N LEU A 172 9.26 16.19 -0.27
CA LEU A 172 8.68 16.81 0.92
C LEU A 172 9.61 17.85 1.53
N SER A 173 10.92 17.61 1.53
CA SER A 173 11.94 18.51 2.07
C SER A 173 11.92 19.90 1.42
N THR A 174 11.78 19.97 0.09
CA THR A 174 11.72 21.22 -0.67
C THR A 174 10.31 21.72 -0.90
N LYS A 175 9.31 20.87 -0.62
CA LYS A 175 7.88 21.11 -0.84
C LYS A 175 7.56 21.48 -2.29
N SER A 176 8.32 20.94 -3.24
CA SER A 176 8.25 21.31 -4.66
C SER A 176 8.14 20.10 -5.59
N TRP A 177 7.53 20.32 -6.75
CA TRP A 177 7.56 19.36 -7.86
C TRP A 177 8.72 19.65 -8.80
N THR A 178 9.38 18.59 -9.27
CA THR A 178 10.44 18.63 -10.27
C THR A 178 10.08 17.69 -11.42
N PRO A 179 10.09 18.15 -12.68
CA PRO A 179 9.91 17.27 -13.83
C PRO A 179 11.00 16.21 -13.92
N LEU A 180 10.64 14.97 -14.18
CA LEU A 180 11.60 13.88 -14.40
C LEU A 180 12.09 13.89 -15.85
N VAL A 181 13.40 13.66 -16.00
CA VAL A 181 14.04 13.46 -17.32
C VAL A 181 13.81 12.03 -17.82
N SER A 182 13.69 11.08 -16.90
CA SER A 182 13.43 9.68 -17.22
C SER A 182 11.99 9.50 -17.67
N HIS A 183 11.80 8.77 -18.78
CA HIS A 183 10.48 8.47 -19.32
C HIS A 183 10.10 7.03 -18.95
N PRO A 184 8.83 6.77 -18.59
CA PRO A 184 8.38 5.41 -18.33
C PRO A 184 8.57 4.53 -19.58
N PRO A 185 9.21 3.35 -19.49
CA PRO A 185 9.45 2.45 -20.61
C PRO A 185 8.19 1.63 -20.96
N ILE A 186 7.05 2.30 -21.09
CA ILE A 186 5.74 1.70 -21.38
C ILE A 186 4.99 2.52 -22.41
N THR A 187 4.18 1.82 -23.22
CA THR A 187 3.40 2.40 -24.32
C THR A 187 1.91 2.49 -24.01
N MET A 188 1.45 1.88 -22.92
CA MET A 188 0.05 1.90 -22.48
C MET A 188 -0.04 1.58 -20.98
N VAL A 189 -0.92 2.30 -20.28
CA VAL A 189 -1.39 1.92 -18.93
C VAL A 189 -2.84 1.50 -19.05
N THR A 190 -3.15 0.28 -18.62
CA THR A 190 -4.54 -0.23 -18.62
C THR A 190 -5.12 -0.39 -17.22
N ARG A 191 -4.27 -0.29 -16.18
CA ARG A 191 -4.67 -0.35 -14.77
C ARG A 191 -4.31 0.94 -14.08
N ILE A 192 -5.36 1.70 -13.75
CA ILE A 192 -5.28 3.02 -13.11
C ILE A 192 -5.67 2.92 -11.63
N GLN A 193 -6.34 1.83 -11.24
CA GLN A 193 -6.74 1.65 -9.84
C GLN A 193 -5.51 1.44 -8.95
N PRO A 194 -5.50 2.02 -7.74
CA PRO A 194 -4.43 1.80 -6.77
C PRO A 194 -4.36 0.31 -6.38
N SER A 195 -3.15 -0.11 -6.01
CA SER A 195 -2.90 -1.45 -5.49
C SER A 195 -3.66 -1.69 -4.18
N ARG A 196 -4.02 -2.94 -3.93
CA ARG A 196 -4.58 -3.39 -2.64
C ARG A 196 -3.52 -3.50 -1.55
N TYR A 197 -2.25 -3.47 -1.93
CA TYR A 197 -1.11 -3.67 -1.05
C TYR A 197 -0.21 -2.45 -1.06
N ASN A 198 0.70 -2.41 -0.10
CA ASN A 198 1.84 -1.52 -0.22
C ASN A 198 2.80 -2.09 -1.27
N THR A 199 3.02 -1.36 -2.35
CA THR A 199 3.88 -1.81 -3.46
C THR A 199 5.26 -1.18 -3.45
N LEU A 200 5.64 -0.53 -2.35
CA LEU A 200 7.00 -0.07 -2.11
C LEU A 200 7.82 -1.21 -1.49
N VAL A 201 8.80 -1.73 -2.24
CA VAL A 201 9.69 -2.80 -1.76
C VAL A 201 11.14 -2.36 -1.95
N ASN A 202 11.91 -2.31 -0.86
CA ASN A 202 13.33 -1.93 -0.88
C ASN A 202 13.63 -0.60 -1.59
N GLY A 203 12.76 0.41 -1.40
CA GLY A 203 12.91 1.75 -1.99
C GLY A 203 12.45 1.85 -3.46
N VAL A 204 11.90 0.78 -4.02
CA VAL A 204 11.36 0.73 -5.38
C VAL A 204 9.85 0.57 -5.32
N TYR A 205 9.11 1.43 -6.03
CA TYR A 205 7.67 1.34 -6.15
C TYR A 205 7.27 0.60 -7.41
N TYR A 206 6.28 -0.29 -7.31
CA TYR A 206 5.87 -1.14 -8.43
C TYR A 206 4.39 -0.90 -8.79
N TRP A 207 4.11 -0.85 -10.10
CA TRP A 207 2.76 -0.82 -10.67
C TRP A 207 2.57 -2.01 -11.60
N ILE A 208 1.43 -2.67 -11.52
CA ILE A 208 0.99 -3.60 -12.55
C ILE A 208 0.43 -2.82 -13.74
N THR A 209 0.94 -3.11 -14.92
CA THR A 209 0.47 -2.57 -16.20
C THR A 209 0.07 -3.75 -17.10
N SER A 210 -1.05 -3.68 -17.84
CA SER A 210 -1.32 -4.71 -18.87
C SER A 210 -0.55 -4.39 -20.12
N SER A 211 -0.07 -5.45 -20.76
CA SER A 211 0.48 -5.37 -22.10
C SER A 211 -0.63 -5.26 -23.16
N ASP A 212 -0.18 -4.82 -24.33
CA ASP A 212 -0.78 -4.69 -25.63
C ASP A 212 -1.26 -6.03 -26.24
N GLY A 213 -2.12 -6.76 -25.51
CA GLY A 213 -2.73 -8.00 -26.00
C GLY A 213 -1.88 -9.27 -25.84
N SER A 214 -0.84 -9.24 -24.98
CA SER A 214 -0.16 -10.47 -24.54
C SER A 214 -0.67 -10.91 -23.16
N ASP A 215 -0.68 -12.22 -22.91
CA ASP A 215 -1.23 -12.80 -21.66
C ASP A 215 -0.39 -12.47 -20.40
N ALA A 216 0.78 -11.86 -20.54
CA ALA A 216 1.65 -11.47 -19.42
C ALA A 216 1.45 -10.00 -19.02
N ALA A 217 1.13 -9.77 -17.74
CA ALA A 217 1.22 -8.46 -17.14
C ALA A 217 2.68 -7.97 -17.15
N ARG A 218 2.89 -6.67 -17.35
CA ARG A 218 4.19 -6.02 -17.21
C ARG A 218 4.21 -5.22 -15.92
N ILE A 219 5.33 -5.21 -15.22
CA ILE A 219 5.49 -4.43 -14.01
C ILE A 219 6.34 -3.20 -14.35
N LEU A 220 5.74 -2.02 -14.22
CA LEU A 220 6.49 -0.77 -14.21
C LEU A 220 7.05 -0.59 -12.80
N CYS A 221 8.30 -0.16 -12.68
CA CYS A 221 8.85 0.21 -11.39
C CYS A 221 9.58 1.55 -11.43
N PHE A 222 9.61 2.22 -10.29
CA PHE A 222 10.30 3.49 -10.08
C PHE A 222 11.18 3.38 -8.85
N ASP A 223 12.47 3.62 -9.03
CA ASP A 223 13.43 3.60 -7.95
C ASP A 223 13.66 5.03 -7.45
N PHE A 224 13.27 5.29 -6.20
CA PHE A 224 13.38 6.63 -5.64
C PHE A 224 14.82 7.06 -5.37
N ARG A 225 15.79 6.12 -5.33
CA ARG A 225 17.20 6.42 -5.02
C ARG A 225 17.89 7.13 -6.17
N ASP A 226 17.52 6.81 -7.40
CA ASP A 226 18.07 7.40 -8.62
C ASP A 226 17.01 8.05 -9.53
N ASN A 227 15.75 8.04 -9.10
CA ASN A 227 14.59 8.59 -9.80
C ASN A 227 14.43 8.02 -11.22
N GLN A 228 14.71 6.73 -11.41
CA GLN A 228 14.60 6.06 -12.71
C GLN A 228 13.41 5.10 -12.80
N PHE A 229 12.77 5.11 -13.96
CA PHE A 229 11.81 4.08 -14.34
C PHE A 229 12.51 2.85 -14.89
N ARG A 230 12.00 1.68 -14.53
CA ARG A 230 12.43 0.38 -15.05
C ARG A 230 11.23 -0.49 -15.35
N LYS A 231 11.49 -1.58 -16.05
CA LYS A 231 10.49 -2.60 -16.38
C LYS A 231 10.93 -3.93 -15.79
N LEU A 232 9.97 -4.66 -15.25
CA LEU A 232 10.11 -6.03 -14.79
C LEU A 232 9.01 -6.88 -15.44
N GLU A 233 9.35 -8.08 -15.89
CA GLU A 233 8.36 -9.04 -16.38
C GLU A 233 7.67 -9.73 -15.19
N ALA A 234 6.36 -9.94 -15.26
CA ALA A 234 5.61 -10.72 -14.28
C ALA A 234 5.98 -12.22 -14.36
N PRO A 235 5.68 -13.04 -13.34
CA PRO A 235 5.82 -14.49 -13.43
C PRO A 235 4.99 -15.05 -14.59
N LYS A 236 5.51 -16.09 -15.25
CA LYS A 236 4.77 -16.83 -16.27
C LYS A 236 3.71 -17.69 -15.57
N LEU A 237 2.45 -17.30 -15.72
CA LEU A 237 1.33 -18.04 -15.16
C LEU A 237 1.05 -19.28 -16.01
N GLY A 238 0.92 -20.44 -15.37
CA GLY A 238 0.81 -21.75 -16.04
C GLY A 238 -0.57 -22.05 -16.64
N HIS A 239 -1.57 -21.20 -16.39
CA HIS A 239 -2.95 -21.43 -16.82
C HIS A 239 -3.59 -20.13 -17.34
N TYR A 240 -4.18 -20.19 -18.55
CA TYR A 240 -5.09 -19.15 -19.01
C TYR A 240 -6.44 -19.35 -18.33
N ILE A 241 -6.66 -18.64 -17.22
CA ILE A 241 -7.94 -18.64 -16.53
C ILE A 241 -8.51 -17.24 -16.66
N PRO A 242 -9.62 -17.05 -17.40
CA PRO A 242 -10.25 -15.75 -17.45
C PRO A 242 -10.71 -15.34 -16.03
N PHE A 243 -10.63 -14.05 -15.70
CA PHE A 243 -11.04 -13.44 -14.42
C PHE A 243 -10.12 -13.69 -13.21
N PHE A 244 -8.86 -13.27 -13.30
CA PHE A 244 -7.98 -13.13 -12.14
C PHE A 244 -7.72 -11.67 -11.77
N CYS A 245 -7.40 -11.43 -10.50
CA CYS A 245 -6.84 -10.16 -10.03
C CYS A 245 -5.42 -10.44 -9.53
N ASP A 246 -4.44 -9.72 -10.06
CA ASP A 246 -3.05 -9.74 -9.65
C ASP A 246 -2.64 -8.44 -8.96
N ASP A 247 -1.62 -8.54 -8.12
CA ASP A 247 -0.99 -7.40 -7.46
C ASP A 247 0.46 -7.72 -7.09
N VAL A 248 1.21 -6.70 -6.70
CA VAL A 248 2.57 -6.83 -6.15
C VAL A 248 2.57 -6.38 -4.69
N PHE A 249 3.46 -6.93 -3.89
CA PHE A 249 3.53 -6.63 -2.45
C PHE A 249 4.91 -6.99 -1.89
N GLU A 250 5.20 -6.59 -0.66
CA GLU A 250 6.38 -7.06 0.06
C GLU A 250 6.07 -8.33 0.86
N ILE A 251 6.95 -9.33 0.79
CA ILE A 251 6.90 -10.53 1.64
C ILE A 251 8.30 -10.92 2.09
N LYS A 252 8.55 -10.82 3.39
CA LYS A 252 9.83 -11.18 4.04
C LYS A 252 11.03 -10.47 3.41
N GLY A 253 10.84 -9.21 2.99
CA GLY A 253 11.85 -8.39 2.32
C GLY A 253 12.03 -8.69 0.82
N TYR A 254 11.25 -9.62 0.25
CA TYR A 254 11.25 -9.93 -1.17
C TYR A 254 10.07 -9.26 -1.87
N LEU A 255 10.24 -8.97 -3.16
CA LEU A 255 9.12 -8.58 -4.02
C LEU A 255 8.24 -9.81 -4.26
N GLY A 256 7.00 -9.74 -3.78
CA GLY A 256 5.96 -10.71 -4.01
C GLY A 256 5.07 -10.34 -5.20
N TYR A 257 4.56 -11.35 -5.89
CA TYR A 257 3.51 -11.24 -6.88
C TYR A 257 2.38 -12.17 -6.49
N VAL A 258 1.19 -11.63 -6.33
CA VAL A 258 0.02 -12.38 -5.90
C VAL A 258 -0.99 -12.44 -7.04
N VAL A 259 -1.54 -13.62 -7.28
CA VAL A 259 -2.62 -13.84 -8.24
C VAL A 259 -3.78 -14.50 -7.53
N GLN A 260 -4.93 -13.84 -7.58
CA GLN A 260 -6.18 -14.35 -7.06
C GLN A 260 -7.08 -14.76 -8.24
N TYR A 261 -7.36 -16.05 -8.33
CA TYR A 261 -8.27 -16.58 -9.33
C TYR A 261 -9.69 -16.59 -8.76
N ARG A 262 -10.66 -16.07 -9.52
CA ARG A 262 -12.07 -16.06 -9.12
C ARG A 262 -12.86 -16.98 -10.06
N CYS A 263 -13.10 -18.21 -9.61
CA CYS A 263 -14.03 -19.14 -10.24
C CYS A 263 -15.03 -19.65 -9.19
N ARG A 264 -15.55 -20.89 -9.32
CA ARG A 264 -16.38 -21.55 -8.30
C ARG A 264 -15.66 -21.71 -6.95
N ILE A 265 -14.33 -21.72 -6.97
CA ILE A 265 -13.44 -21.74 -5.81
C ILE A 265 -12.47 -20.56 -5.98
N VAL A 266 -12.14 -19.89 -4.88
CA VAL A 266 -11.09 -18.87 -4.85
C VAL A 266 -9.79 -19.54 -4.44
N TRP A 267 -8.75 -19.39 -5.24
CA TRP A 267 -7.40 -19.79 -4.85
C TRP A 267 -6.40 -18.69 -5.15
N LEU A 268 -5.30 -18.72 -4.42
CA LEU A 268 -4.26 -17.70 -4.39
C LEU A 268 -2.92 -18.32 -4.76
N GLU A 269 -2.26 -17.77 -5.76
CA GLU A 269 -0.86 -18.06 -6.03
C GLU A 269 0.02 -16.90 -5.57
N ILE A 270 1.08 -17.22 -4.83
CA ILE A 270 2.09 -16.24 -4.42
C ILE A 270 3.43 -16.65 -5.00
N TRP A 271 4.07 -15.71 -5.67
CA TRP A 271 5.40 -15.83 -6.23
C TRP A 271 6.32 -14.83 -5.56
N THR A 272 7.60 -15.15 -5.44
CA THR A 272 8.63 -14.23 -4.96
C THR A 272 9.71 -14.07 -6.01
N LEU A 273 10.19 -12.83 -6.19
CA LEU A 273 11.33 -12.57 -7.06
C LEU A 273 12.62 -12.90 -6.31
N GLU A 274 13.30 -13.96 -6.74
CA GLU A 274 14.57 -14.42 -6.20
C GLU A 274 15.73 -14.14 -7.16
N GLN A 275 16.94 -14.58 -6.80
CA GLN A 275 18.15 -14.39 -7.62
C GLN A 275 18.00 -14.96 -9.04
N ASN A 276 17.28 -16.08 -9.19
CA ASN A 276 17.07 -16.76 -10.47
C ASN A 276 15.74 -16.37 -11.16
N GLY A 277 15.08 -15.31 -10.68
CA GLY A 277 13.78 -14.85 -11.17
C GLY A 277 12.61 -15.29 -10.29
N TRP A 278 11.41 -15.30 -10.85
CA TRP A 278 10.18 -15.60 -10.12
C TRP A 278 10.10 -17.08 -9.73
N ALA A 279 9.88 -17.35 -8.45
CA ALA A 279 9.62 -18.68 -7.92
C ALA A 279 8.24 -18.73 -7.23
N LYS A 280 7.42 -19.73 -7.56
CA LYS A 280 6.14 -19.96 -6.88
C LYS A 280 6.42 -20.44 -5.46
N LYS A 281 5.90 -19.74 -4.46
CA LYS A 281 6.08 -20.06 -3.03
C LYS A 281 4.87 -20.73 -2.42
N TYR A 282 3.70 -20.17 -2.69
CA TYR A 282 2.46 -20.65 -2.11
C TYR A 282 1.41 -20.84 -3.20
N ASN A 283 0.66 -21.93 -3.06
CA ASN A 283 -0.56 -22.19 -3.80
C ASN A 283 -1.63 -22.53 -2.78
N ILE A 284 -2.44 -21.54 -2.44
CA ILE A 284 -3.40 -21.62 -1.34
C ILE A 284 -4.78 -21.80 -1.94
N ASP A 285 -5.33 -23.00 -1.77
CA ASP A 285 -6.73 -23.28 -2.05
C ASP A 285 -7.54 -22.90 -0.81
N THR A 286 -8.41 -21.89 -0.94
CA THR A 286 -9.36 -21.64 0.12
C THR A 286 -10.46 -22.70 0.01
N LYS A 287 -10.36 -23.76 0.84
CA LYS A 287 -11.46 -24.72 1.06
C LYS A 287 -12.78 -24.04 1.46
N MET A 288 -12.73 -22.76 1.78
CA MET A 288 -13.82 -21.93 2.23
C MET A 288 -14.40 -21.15 1.05
N SER A 289 -15.23 -21.81 0.24
CA SER A 289 -15.92 -21.25 -0.94
C SER A 289 -16.82 -20.03 -0.68
N ILE A 290 -16.88 -19.52 0.56
CA ILE A 290 -17.77 -18.47 1.04
C ILE A 290 -17.01 -17.16 1.35
N PHE A 291 -15.68 -17.20 1.51
CA PHE A 291 -14.90 -16.04 1.93
C PHE A 291 -14.23 -15.32 0.76
N HIS A 292 -14.21 -13.99 0.80
CA HIS A 292 -13.36 -13.16 -0.03
C HIS A 292 -11.96 -13.03 0.59
N ILE A 293 -10.92 -13.20 -0.22
CA ILE A 293 -9.55 -12.83 0.16
C ILE A 293 -9.42 -11.32 0.02
N TYR A 294 -9.15 -10.66 1.14
CA TYR A 294 -9.01 -9.23 1.22
C TYR A 294 -7.56 -8.77 1.06
N GLY A 295 -6.61 -9.56 1.56
CA GLY A 295 -5.18 -9.24 1.47
C GLY A 295 -4.31 -10.17 2.28
N LEU A 296 -3.07 -9.75 2.48
CA LEU A 296 -2.03 -10.42 3.24
C LEU A 296 -1.62 -9.51 4.40
N TRP A 297 -1.26 -10.11 5.52
CA TRP A 297 -0.93 -9.41 6.76
C TRP A 297 0.25 -10.06 7.47
N ASN A 298 0.89 -9.29 8.36
CA ASN A 298 2.12 -9.61 9.06
C ASN A 298 3.20 -10.07 8.10
N ASP A 299 3.57 -9.21 7.15
CA ASP A 299 4.65 -9.46 6.20
C ASP A 299 4.39 -10.73 5.35
N GLY A 300 3.14 -10.89 4.94
CA GLY A 300 2.66 -12.02 4.15
C GLY A 300 2.53 -13.34 4.90
N ALA A 301 2.71 -13.38 6.23
CA ALA A 301 2.58 -14.61 7.03
C ALA A 301 1.12 -15.05 7.23
N GLU A 302 0.18 -14.09 7.24
CA GLU A 302 -1.24 -14.33 7.47
C GLU A 302 -2.06 -13.86 6.26
N ILE A 303 -3.13 -14.58 5.94
CA ILE A 303 -4.08 -14.22 4.87
C ILE A 303 -5.33 -13.66 5.53
N LEU A 304 -5.77 -12.49 5.08
CA LEU A 304 -7.00 -11.87 5.53
C LEU A 304 -8.16 -12.31 4.65
N VAL A 305 -9.15 -12.94 5.28
CA VAL A 305 -10.35 -13.48 4.64
C VAL A 305 -11.60 -13.03 5.39
N GLY A 306 -12.70 -12.82 4.69
CA GLY A 306 -13.99 -12.52 5.34
C GLY A 306 -15.14 -12.64 4.35
N GLU A 307 -16.34 -12.79 4.87
CA GLU A 307 -17.54 -12.90 4.05
C GLU A 307 -18.08 -11.51 3.71
N PHE A 308 -18.63 -11.34 2.51
CA PHE A 308 -19.18 -10.05 2.10
C PHE A 308 -20.35 -9.66 3.00
N GLY A 309 -20.35 -8.42 3.49
CA GLY A 309 -21.42 -7.90 4.36
C GLY A 309 -21.36 -8.37 5.81
N GLN A 310 -20.45 -9.28 6.18
CA GLN A 310 -20.23 -9.65 7.58
C GLN A 310 -19.28 -8.70 8.29
N ARG A 311 -19.49 -8.55 9.60
CA ARG A 311 -18.64 -7.75 10.50
C ARG A 311 -17.43 -8.52 11.02
N GLN A 312 -17.17 -9.71 10.52
CA GLN A 312 -16.05 -10.54 10.97
C GLN A 312 -14.98 -10.62 9.88
N LEU A 313 -13.77 -10.19 10.23
CA LEU A 313 -12.57 -10.46 9.46
C LEU A 313 -11.81 -11.60 10.14
N THR A 314 -11.30 -12.55 9.37
CA THR A 314 -10.52 -13.67 9.86
C THR A 314 -9.12 -13.61 9.27
N SER A 315 -8.12 -13.92 10.09
CA SER A 315 -6.75 -14.19 9.64
C SER A 315 -6.50 -15.68 9.68
N CYS A 316 -5.87 -16.22 8.64
CA CYS A 316 -5.47 -17.61 8.57
C CYS A 316 -4.01 -17.77 8.13
N ASP A 317 -3.39 -18.90 8.45
CA ASP A 317 -2.10 -19.28 7.88
C ASP A 317 -2.24 -19.69 6.39
N HIS A 318 -1.12 -20.00 5.74
CA HIS A 318 -1.11 -20.46 4.35
C HIS A 318 -1.72 -21.85 4.13
N HIS A 319 -2.09 -22.56 5.20
CA HIS A 319 -2.82 -23.82 5.15
C HIS A 319 -4.33 -23.64 5.36
N GLY A 320 -4.78 -22.40 5.61
CA GLY A 320 -6.18 -22.07 5.86
C GLY A 320 -6.61 -22.27 7.32
N ASN A 321 -5.69 -22.54 8.25
CA ASN A 321 -6.01 -22.62 9.67
C ASN A 321 -6.27 -21.23 10.23
N VAL A 322 -7.38 -21.05 10.93
CA VAL A 322 -7.74 -19.77 11.57
C VAL A 322 -6.76 -19.45 12.69
N LEU A 323 -6.19 -18.25 12.64
CA LEU A 323 -5.25 -17.74 13.64
C LEU A 323 -5.93 -16.73 14.57
N ARG A 324 -6.68 -15.77 14.01
CA ARG A 324 -7.37 -14.70 14.75
C ARG A 324 -8.65 -14.28 14.05
N GLN A 325 -9.58 -13.74 14.81
CA GLN A 325 -10.82 -13.14 14.32
C GLN A 325 -10.93 -11.70 14.85
N PHE A 326 -11.33 -10.78 13.98
CA PHE A 326 -11.55 -9.39 14.29
C PHE A 326 -13.03 -9.09 14.12
N GLN A 327 -13.66 -8.55 15.17
CA GLN A 327 -15.02 -8.04 15.09
C GLN A 327 -14.97 -6.57 14.70
N LEU A 328 -15.45 -6.21 13.52
CA LEU A 328 -15.42 -4.84 13.00
C LEU A 328 -16.67 -4.07 13.46
N ASP A 329 -16.46 -2.90 14.06
CA ASP A 329 -17.55 -1.97 14.40
C ASP A 329 -17.92 -1.10 13.18
N THR A 330 -18.54 -1.77 12.21
CA THR A 330 -18.81 -1.23 10.87
C THR A 330 -20.27 -1.39 10.46
N LEU A 331 -20.68 -0.57 9.50
CA LEU A 331 -22.01 -0.63 8.91
C LEU A 331 -22.11 -1.85 7.97
N GLU A 332 -23.31 -2.44 7.90
CA GLU A 332 -23.63 -3.44 6.88
C GLU A 332 -23.51 -2.83 5.48
N ASN A 333 -23.02 -3.61 4.52
CA ASN A 333 -22.81 -3.24 3.10
C ASN A 333 -21.71 -2.19 2.80
N ALA A 334 -20.73 -2.02 3.68
CA ALA A 334 -19.59 -1.15 3.41
C ALA A 334 -18.47 -1.84 2.60
N CYS A 335 -17.76 -1.06 1.79
CA CYS A 335 -16.54 -1.50 1.10
C CYS A 335 -15.31 -1.24 1.99
N PHE A 336 -14.50 -2.27 2.18
CA PHE A 336 -13.30 -2.22 3.02
C PHE A 336 -12.03 -2.47 2.23
N TRP A 337 -10.99 -1.73 2.59
CA TRP A 337 -9.62 -1.98 2.18
C TRP A 337 -8.75 -2.14 3.41
N TYR A 338 -7.78 -3.04 3.34
CA TYR A 338 -6.99 -3.49 4.48
C TYR A 338 -5.51 -3.25 4.19
N TYR A 339 -4.82 -2.59 5.10
CA TYR A 339 -3.43 -2.21 4.94
C TYR A 339 -2.63 -2.49 6.19
N GLU A 340 -1.36 -2.84 6.02
CA GLU A 340 -0.42 -2.91 7.11
C GLU A 340 -0.06 -1.52 7.61
N TYR A 341 0.07 -1.39 8.93
CA TYR A 341 0.43 -0.13 9.56
C TYR A 341 1.37 -0.36 10.73
N VAL A 342 2.59 0.13 10.59
CA VAL A 342 3.56 0.22 11.67
C VAL A 342 3.61 1.68 12.16
N PRO A 343 3.22 1.98 13.41
CA PRO A 343 3.28 3.33 13.96
C PRO A 343 4.69 3.94 13.92
N SER A 344 4.81 5.19 13.50
CA SER A 344 6.09 5.88 13.29
C SER A 344 6.04 7.34 13.71
N MET A 345 7.17 7.88 14.18
CA MET A 345 7.34 9.30 14.50
C MET A 345 7.95 10.10 13.33
N ALA A 346 7.92 9.57 12.11
CA ALA A 346 8.43 10.28 10.93
C ALA A 346 7.69 11.62 10.73
N PRO A 347 8.40 12.76 10.73
CA PRO A 347 7.77 14.08 10.65
C PRO A 347 7.34 14.41 9.22
N LEU A 348 6.21 15.10 9.08
CA LEU A 348 5.77 15.70 7.82
C LEU A 348 6.09 17.18 7.72
N SER A 349 6.30 17.85 8.86
CA SER A 349 6.81 19.21 8.94
C SER A 349 8.32 19.17 9.15
N LYS A 350 9.07 19.36 8.07
CA LYS A 350 10.46 19.83 8.13
C LYS A 350 10.50 21.35 8.00
#